data_AF-A0A7V9JC55-F1
#
_entry.id   AF-A0A7V9JC55-F1
#
_cell.length_a   1.000
_cell.length_b   1.000
_cell.length_c   1.000
_cell.angle_alpha   90.00
_cell.angle_beta   90.00
_cell.angle_gamma   90.00
#
_symmetry.space_group_name_H-M   'P 1'
#
loop_
_entity.id
_entity.type
_entity.pdbx_description
1 polymer ?
#
loop_
_entity_poly.entity_id
_entity_poly.type
_entity_poly.pdbx_seq_one_letter_code
_entity_poly.pdbx_strand_id
1 'polypeptide(L)'
;MKRMNAPVSAVLALSMVLAVIMSVTWQARAQEDSSLQQAAATQLAIDPAVQSVWSQTDGPVAGGEVARTWIWGPSAKVSTTEYYRESSTGLREIVYFDKGRLDILDPAGDPEDLWYVSGALLSSEMLSGEIQLGADEFVRRAPADIAIVGDYEQENPVTYASLSKLSSVWSDPAVAEGEYVAPRFDARVGEPVLDLVNPDGTVVENGAPDLGVTVADYDDDTGHNIAGPFLEWAGNYPLPWAYLLGLPITEPYWVDAQVAGKSKQVLVQVFERRVLTYTPGNSAGWKVESGNMGLHYRIWRGLGVDAFIDEKFAPLAYQEPFGEELVTAALTRYIDPYMLTAVMRVSSGGDPFATLGNGGQGLLAVQDSATAGENADLNDPAMNVKYGAQVFAEWMVQSWDWPAILANYYSNGNPNWDDVAMQAWVDDVVTTYNSIVAEYDADVREFALGPPRIDGDPIGVGKAAYYSASYDRAWWERTMPKHAGWGNAIPDWKVDPNGYYCVHPDYLVGERLRLVANDKVLDCTIGDRVAVPHQAGWRAKWAVEMNWPLFKALGLDKNNQVEVYYLDAAAPPVVATPEPAPTEAPAEPTAPAIPTPVG
;
A
#
# COMPACT_ATOMS: atom_id res chain seq x y z
N MET A 1 70.72 -38.64 -21.31
CA MET A 1 70.29 -37.31 -21.81
C MET A 1 69.05 -37.55 -22.66
N LYS A 2 67.85 -36.99 -22.47
CA LYS A 2 67.33 -35.80 -21.77
C LYS A 2 65.96 -36.15 -21.15
N ARG A 3 65.66 -35.55 -19.99
CA ARG A 3 64.30 -35.41 -19.44
C ARG A 3 63.55 -34.35 -20.26
N MET A 4 62.25 -34.55 -20.49
CA MET A 4 61.30 -33.46 -20.81
C MET A 4 60.18 -33.51 -19.76
N ASN A 5 60.06 -32.42 -19.01
CA ASN A 5 58.97 -32.13 -18.08
C ASN A 5 57.81 -31.47 -18.85
N ALA A 6 56.58 -31.83 -18.52
CA ALA A 6 55.39 -30.99 -18.71
C ALA A 6 54.84 -30.61 -17.31
N PRO A 7 54.33 -29.39 -17.08
CA PRO A 7 54.12 -28.87 -15.73
C PRO A 7 52.75 -29.25 -15.15
N VAL A 8 52.78 -29.76 -13.92
CA VAL A 8 51.63 -30.06 -13.04
C VAL A 8 51.02 -28.77 -12.43
N SER A 9 51.51 -27.59 -12.80
CA SER A 9 51.18 -26.32 -12.14
C SER A 9 49.85 -25.68 -12.55
N ALA A 10 49.17 -26.17 -13.58
CA ALA A 10 47.93 -25.53 -14.08
C ALA A 10 46.63 -26.00 -13.37
N VAL A 11 46.62 -27.17 -12.73
CA VAL A 11 45.38 -27.77 -12.17
C VAL A 11 45.12 -27.37 -10.72
N LEU A 12 46.17 -27.05 -9.95
CA LEU A 12 46.06 -26.59 -8.56
C LEU A 12 45.71 -25.10 -8.43
N ALA A 13 46.11 -24.26 -9.39
CA ALA A 13 45.75 -22.85 -9.38
C ALA A 13 44.26 -22.64 -9.71
N LEU A 14 43.67 -23.44 -10.60
CA LEU A 14 42.27 -23.32 -10.99
C LEU A 14 41.30 -23.79 -9.88
N SER A 15 41.71 -24.76 -9.06
CA SER A 15 40.90 -25.30 -7.95
C SER A 15 40.92 -24.38 -6.72
N MET A 16 42.02 -23.69 -6.42
CA MET A 16 42.03 -22.65 -5.38
C MET A 16 41.26 -21.40 -5.79
N VAL A 17 41.28 -21.01 -7.07
CA VAL A 17 40.50 -19.86 -7.56
C VAL A 17 39.00 -20.16 -7.55
N LEU A 18 38.55 -21.38 -7.89
CA LEU A 18 37.14 -21.77 -7.76
C LEU A 18 36.68 -21.82 -6.30
N ALA A 19 37.51 -22.30 -5.37
CA ALA A 19 37.15 -22.39 -3.95
C ALA A 19 37.05 -20.99 -3.29
N VAL A 20 37.91 -20.05 -3.67
CA VAL A 20 37.86 -18.65 -3.21
C VAL A 20 36.67 -17.90 -3.84
N ILE A 21 36.36 -18.13 -5.11
CA ILE A 21 35.17 -17.52 -5.75
C ILE A 21 33.86 -18.09 -5.18
N MET A 22 33.81 -19.39 -4.82
CA MET A 22 32.62 -19.96 -4.15
C MET A 22 32.46 -19.50 -2.69
N SER A 23 33.55 -19.25 -1.95
CA SER A 23 33.44 -18.75 -0.57
C SER A 23 33.13 -17.23 -0.51
N VAL A 24 33.62 -16.45 -1.47
CA VAL A 24 33.27 -15.02 -1.62
C VAL A 24 31.82 -14.86 -2.12
N THR A 25 31.32 -15.74 -3.00
CA THR A 25 29.91 -15.68 -3.44
C THR A 25 28.92 -16.17 -2.38
N TRP A 26 29.31 -17.09 -1.48
CA TRP A 26 28.49 -17.48 -0.33
C TRP A 26 28.45 -16.42 0.77
N GLN A 27 29.57 -15.73 1.04
CA GLN A 27 29.61 -14.63 2.01
C GLN A 27 28.91 -13.37 1.48
N ALA A 28 29.02 -13.07 0.18
CA ALA A 28 28.27 -11.98 -0.45
C ALA A 28 26.77 -12.26 -0.50
N ARG A 29 26.32 -13.50 -0.82
CA ARG A 29 24.89 -13.87 -0.75
C ARG A 29 24.34 -13.87 0.67
N ALA A 30 25.10 -14.34 1.65
CA ALA A 30 24.68 -14.33 3.05
C ALA A 30 24.64 -12.89 3.61
N GLN A 31 25.54 -12.00 3.17
CA GLN A 31 25.48 -10.58 3.48
C GLN A 31 24.33 -9.87 2.76
N GLU A 32 24.07 -10.17 1.49
CA GLU A 32 22.91 -9.67 0.74
C GLU A 32 21.59 -10.13 1.39
N ASP A 33 21.43 -11.41 1.71
CA ASP A 33 20.24 -11.95 2.41
C ASP A 33 20.07 -11.31 3.81
N SER A 34 21.16 -11.14 4.57
CA SER A 34 21.09 -10.47 5.88
C SER A 34 20.80 -8.98 5.78
N SER A 35 21.28 -8.30 4.72
CA SER A 35 21.00 -6.88 4.48
C SER A 35 19.60 -6.64 3.92
N LEU A 36 19.01 -7.61 3.21
CA LEU A 36 17.61 -7.61 2.77
C LEU A 36 16.65 -7.97 3.92
N GLN A 37 17.08 -8.78 4.89
CA GLN A 37 16.34 -9.00 6.14
C GLN A 37 16.49 -7.86 7.16
N GLN A 38 17.49 -7.00 6.99
CA GLN A 38 17.78 -5.86 7.87
C GLN A 38 17.50 -4.49 7.22
N ALA A 39 17.01 -4.48 5.98
CA ALA A 39 16.29 -3.36 5.39
C ALA A 39 14.93 -3.26 6.11
N ALA A 40 14.97 -2.53 7.22
CA ALA A 40 13.87 -2.06 8.05
C ALA A 40 12.49 -2.56 7.63
N ALA A 41 12.08 -3.71 8.19
CA ALA A 41 10.72 -3.79 8.66
C ALA A 41 10.54 -2.61 9.62
N THR A 42 9.81 -1.57 9.23
CA THR A 42 9.07 -0.79 10.21
C THR A 42 8.30 -1.82 11.00
N GLN A 43 8.79 -2.13 12.21
CA GLN A 43 8.18 -3.18 12.99
C GLN A 43 6.77 -2.71 13.29
N LEU A 44 5.80 -3.32 12.61
CA LEU A 44 4.39 -2.99 12.78
C LEU A 44 4.13 -2.92 14.28
N ALA A 45 3.65 -1.77 14.75
CA ALA A 45 3.21 -1.65 16.13
C ALA A 45 1.99 -2.56 16.26
N ILE A 46 2.18 -3.67 16.98
CA ILE A 46 1.15 -4.68 17.23
C ILE A 46 0.88 -4.65 18.72
N ASP A 47 -0.39 -4.53 19.09
CA ASP A 47 -0.78 -4.57 20.48
C ASP A 47 -0.34 -5.89 21.15
N PRO A 48 0.23 -5.86 22.36
CA PRO A 48 0.66 -7.06 23.07
C PRO A 48 -0.43 -8.13 23.25
N ALA A 49 -1.70 -7.75 23.35
CA ALA A 49 -2.82 -8.69 23.42
C ALA A 49 -2.96 -9.48 22.11
N VAL A 50 -2.84 -8.81 20.96
CA VAL A 50 -2.82 -9.49 19.65
C VAL A 50 -1.62 -10.43 19.54
N GLN A 51 -0.44 -9.97 19.99
CA GLN A 51 0.76 -10.81 20.02
C GLN A 51 0.60 -12.03 20.93
N SER A 52 -0.14 -11.91 22.03
CA SER A 52 -0.46 -13.04 22.93
C SER A 52 -1.29 -14.10 22.22
N VAL A 53 -2.34 -13.72 21.48
CA VAL A 53 -3.16 -14.66 20.69
C VAL A 53 -2.32 -15.38 19.64
N TRP A 54 -1.46 -14.66 18.91
CA TRP A 54 -0.55 -15.27 17.94
C TRP A 54 0.44 -16.23 18.61
N SER A 55 1.01 -15.84 19.75
CA SER A 55 1.99 -16.67 20.48
C SER A 55 1.39 -17.97 21.02
N GLN A 56 0.13 -17.96 21.44
CA GLN A 56 -0.58 -19.16 21.91
C GLN A 56 -0.94 -20.12 20.76
N THR A 57 -1.10 -19.60 19.55
CA THR A 57 -1.56 -20.36 18.38
C THR A 57 -0.42 -20.75 17.46
N ASP A 58 0.24 -19.78 16.85
CA ASP A 58 1.27 -19.98 15.83
C ASP A 58 2.71 -19.93 16.38
N GLY A 59 2.90 -19.42 17.60
CA GLY A 59 4.18 -19.45 18.31
C GLY A 59 4.86 -20.83 18.33
N PRO A 60 4.16 -21.93 18.69
CA PRO A 60 4.74 -23.27 18.67
C PRO A 60 5.16 -23.76 17.27
N VAL A 61 4.50 -23.29 16.20
CA VAL A 61 4.90 -23.61 14.81
C VAL A 61 6.16 -22.84 14.45
N ALA A 62 6.19 -21.53 14.76
CA ALA A 62 7.35 -20.68 14.54
C ALA A 62 8.59 -21.13 15.32
N GLY A 63 8.41 -21.61 16.54
CA GLY A 63 9.46 -22.18 17.39
C GLY A 63 9.90 -23.60 16.98
N GLY A 64 9.20 -24.25 16.04
CA GLY A 64 9.48 -25.63 15.63
C GLY A 64 9.10 -26.69 16.67
N GLU A 65 8.27 -26.34 17.65
CA GLU A 65 7.79 -27.24 18.71
C GLU A 65 6.73 -28.23 18.18
N VAL A 66 5.95 -27.79 17.19
CA VAL A 66 4.93 -28.60 16.53
C VAL A 66 5.05 -28.52 15.01
N ALA A 67 4.76 -29.63 14.32
CA ALA A 67 4.80 -29.74 12.87
C ALA A 67 3.37 -29.79 12.29
N ARG A 68 2.77 -28.61 12.08
CA ARG A 68 1.43 -28.43 11.49
C ARG A 68 1.34 -27.11 10.73
N THR A 69 0.23 -26.89 10.03
CA THR A 69 -0.07 -25.63 9.34
C THR A 69 -0.31 -24.45 10.31
N TRP A 70 -0.29 -23.24 9.76
CA TRP A 70 -0.54 -21.97 10.45
C TRP A 70 -2.03 -21.71 10.64
N ILE A 71 -2.39 -21.07 11.77
CA ILE A 71 -3.73 -20.53 12.02
C ILE A 71 -3.86 -19.14 11.40
N TRP A 72 -2.98 -18.22 11.76
CA TRP A 72 -2.99 -16.83 11.29
C TRP A 72 -1.94 -16.63 10.19
N GLY A 73 -0.75 -17.18 10.37
CA GLY A 73 0.35 -17.06 9.44
C GLY A 73 1.69 -16.79 10.14
N PRO A 74 2.81 -16.86 9.40
CA PRO A 74 4.15 -16.69 9.94
C PRO A 74 4.43 -15.29 10.51
N SER A 75 3.70 -14.27 10.08
CA SER A 75 3.86 -12.90 10.55
C SER A 75 2.60 -12.07 10.30
N ALA A 76 2.44 -10.99 11.07
CA ALA A 76 1.53 -9.90 10.70
C ALA A 76 1.98 -9.27 9.37
N LYS A 77 1.01 -8.72 8.63
CA LYS A 77 1.20 -8.07 7.33
C LYS A 77 0.95 -6.58 7.38
N VAL A 78 -0.10 -6.18 8.08
CA VAL A 78 -0.51 -4.78 8.27
C VAL A 78 -1.12 -4.65 9.65
N SER A 79 -0.81 -3.55 10.34
CA SER A 79 -1.46 -3.10 11.58
C SER A 79 -1.96 -1.69 11.32
N THR A 80 -3.26 -1.45 11.54
CA THR A 80 -3.89 -0.15 11.28
C THR A 80 -5.15 0.01 12.14
N THR A 81 -5.81 1.17 12.06
CA THR A 81 -7.10 1.44 12.68
C THR A 81 -8.18 1.63 11.63
N GLU A 82 -9.42 1.29 11.97
CA GLU A 82 -10.58 1.49 11.11
C GLU A 82 -11.77 1.99 11.93
N TYR A 83 -12.69 2.74 11.33
CA TYR A 83 -13.91 3.16 12.01
C TYR A 83 -14.69 1.96 12.57
N TYR A 84 -15.11 2.09 13.83
CA TYR A 84 -16.01 1.17 14.50
C TYR A 84 -16.91 1.94 15.46
N ARG A 85 -18.21 2.02 15.15
CA ARG A 85 -19.17 2.89 15.84
C ARG A 85 -19.19 2.74 17.35
N GLU A 86 -19.16 1.52 17.86
CA GLU A 86 -19.30 1.22 19.28
C GLU A 86 -17.99 1.38 20.06
N SER A 87 -16.86 1.59 19.38
CA SER A 87 -15.57 1.83 20.04
C SER A 87 -15.60 3.14 20.82
N SER A 88 -14.96 3.17 22.00
CA SER A 88 -14.83 4.39 22.79
C SER A 88 -14.05 5.51 22.10
N THR A 89 -13.21 5.15 21.12
CA THR A 89 -12.45 6.08 20.27
C THR A 89 -13.11 6.32 18.91
N GLY A 90 -14.20 5.61 18.59
CA GLY A 90 -14.77 5.50 17.24
C GLY A 90 -13.93 4.67 16.27
N LEU A 91 -12.83 4.08 16.73
CA LEU A 91 -11.91 3.28 15.92
C LEU A 91 -11.65 1.91 16.56
N ARG A 92 -11.58 0.85 15.75
CA ARG A 92 -11.03 -0.45 16.11
C ARG A 92 -9.58 -0.55 15.64
N GLU A 93 -8.75 -1.27 16.38
CA GLU A 93 -7.42 -1.69 15.91
C GLU A 93 -7.55 -3.00 15.14
N ILE A 94 -6.88 -3.11 14.00
CA ILE A 94 -6.92 -4.31 13.15
C ILE A 94 -5.51 -4.75 12.74
N VAL A 95 -5.27 -6.05 12.82
CA VAL A 95 -4.01 -6.67 12.40
C VAL A 95 -4.28 -7.78 11.39
N TYR A 96 -3.85 -7.56 10.16
CA TYR A 96 -3.94 -8.54 9.08
C TYR A 96 -2.81 -9.56 9.15
N PHE A 97 -3.15 -10.82 8.94
CA PHE A 97 -2.23 -11.93 8.71
C PHE A 97 -2.53 -12.59 7.36
N ASP A 98 -1.77 -13.61 6.98
CA ASP A 98 -2.02 -14.33 5.73
C ASP A 98 -3.41 -14.98 5.70
N LYS A 99 -3.83 -15.56 6.83
CA LYS A 99 -5.02 -16.43 6.92
C LYS A 99 -6.21 -15.81 7.65
N GLY A 100 -6.07 -14.60 8.17
CA GLY A 100 -7.16 -13.93 8.89
C GLY A 100 -6.78 -12.52 9.34
N ARG A 101 -7.64 -11.93 10.17
CA ARG A 101 -7.46 -10.62 10.81
C ARG A 101 -7.88 -10.72 12.28
N LEU A 102 -7.11 -10.08 13.15
CA LEU A 102 -7.43 -9.93 14.57
C LEU A 102 -7.78 -8.48 14.85
N ASP A 103 -8.87 -8.27 15.58
CA ASP A 103 -9.44 -6.95 15.87
C ASP A 103 -9.50 -6.72 17.38
N ILE A 104 -9.12 -5.52 17.83
CA ILE A 104 -9.51 -4.97 19.13
C ILE A 104 -10.61 -3.95 18.85
N LEU A 105 -11.86 -4.31 19.17
CA LEU A 105 -13.03 -3.50 18.83
C LEU A 105 -13.13 -2.22 19.66
N ASP A 106 -12.69 -2.26 20.92
CA ASP A 106 -12.62 -1.09 21.80
C ASP A 106 -11.36 -1.18 22.66
N PRO A 107 -10.37 -0.27 22.51
CA PRO A 107 -9.15 -0.29 23.30
C PRO A 107 -9.40 -0.06 24.80
N ALA A 108 -10.56 0.51 25.18
CA ALA A 108 -10.96 0.68 26.58
C ALA A 108 -11.63 -0.58 27.19
N GLY A 109 -11.80 -1.66 26.41
CA GLY A 109 -12.33 -2.94 26.87
C GLY A 109 -11.44 -3.64 27.90
N ASP A 110 -11.96 -4.71 28.52
CA ASP A 110 -11.22 -5.51 29.50
C ASP A 110 -10.24 -6.46 28.78
N PRO A 111 -8.90 -6.28 28.91
CA PRO A 111 -7.92 -7.12 28.23
C PRO A 111 -7.92 -8.59 28.66
N GLU A 112 -8.58 -8.92 29.78
CA GLU A 112 -8.72 -10.30 30.26
C GLU A 112 -9.94 -11.03 29.65
N ASP A 113 -10.83 -10.32 28.95
CA ASP A 113 -11.91 -10.96 28.21
C ASP A 113 -11.35 -11.72 27.00
N LEU A 114 -11.80 -12.96 26.80
CA LEU A 114 -11.46 -13.77 25.63
C LEU A 114 -11.74 -13.02 24.32
N TRP A 115 -12.80 -12.20 24.28
CA TRP A 115 -13.23 -11.47 23.09
C TRP A 115 -12.62 -10.07 22.96
N TYR A 116 -11.74 -9.65 23.88
CA TYR A 116 -11.02 -8.38 23.74
C TYR A 116 -10.24 -8.30 22.43
N VAL A 117 -9.52 -9.37 22.11
CA VAL A 117 -8.97 -9.61 20.78
C VAL A 117 -9.86 -10.64 20.10
N SER A 118 -10.47 -10.30 18.97
CA SER A 118 -11.40 -11.18 18.27
C SER A 118 -10.93 -11.47 16.83
N GLY A 119 -11.21 -12.68 16.35
CA GLY A 119 -11.07 -12.97 14.92
C GLY A 119 -12.18 -12.30 14.12
N ALA A 120 -11.80 -11.55 13.09
CA ALA A 120 -12.75 -10.88 12.21
C ALA A 120 -13.61 -11.88 11.41
N LEU A 121 -14.82 -11.45 11.03
CA LEU A 121 -15.79 -12.27 10.29
C LEU A 121 -15.51 -12.29 8.78
N LEU A 122 -14.23 -12.38 8.37
CA LEU A 122 -13.83 -12.10 6.99
C LEU A 122 -14.51 -12.99 5.94
N SER A 123 -14.82 -14.25 6.27
CA SER A 123 -15.55 -15.15 5.36
C SER A 123 -17.01 -14.72 5.23
N SER A 124 -17.67 -14.39 6.35
CA SER A 124 -19.03 -13.84 6.30
C SER A 124 -19.08 -12.59 5.44
N GLU A 125 -18.18 -11.63 5.68
CA GLU A 125 -18.12 -10.36 4.94
C GLU A 125 -17.84 -10.57 3.44
N MET A 126 -16.91 -11.47 3.07
CA MET A 126 -16.63 -11.76 1.65
C MET A 126 -17.77 -12.53 0.96
N LEU A 127 -18.54 -13.35 1.68
CA LEU A 127 -19.70 -14.07 1.15
C LEU A 127 -20.93 -13.16 1.00
N SER A 128 -21.21 -12.30 1.98
CA SER A 128 -22.35 -11.38 1.96
C SER A 128 -22.10 -10.14 1.11
N GLY A 129 -20.83 -9.74 1.01
CA GLY A 129 -20.43 -8.45 0.48
C GLY A 129 -20.55 -7.31 1.50
N GLU A 130 -20.77 -7.59 2.78
CA GLU A 130 -21.01 -6.57 3.81
C GLU A 130 -19.79 -6.40 4.69
N ILE A 131 -19.11 -5.25 4.57
CA ILE A 131 -18.00 -4.86 5.44
C ILE A 131 -18.58 -4.33 6.75
N GLN A 132 -18.23 -4.97 7.86
CA GLN A 132 -18.73 -4.60 9.18
C GLN A 132 -17.95 -3.41 9.76
N LEU A 133 -18.65 -2.33 10.08
CA LEU A 133 -18.14 -1.07 10.65
C LEU A 133 -18.81 -0.68 11.98
N GLY A 134 -19.65 -1.55 12.51
CA GLY A 134 -20.24 -1.49 13.84
C GLY A 134 -20.95 -2.80 14.14
N ALA A 135 -21.60 -2.92 15.30
CA ALA A 135 -22.36 -4.11 15.66
C ALA A 135 -23.46 -4.40 14.61
N ASP A 136 -24.17 -3.35 14.20
CA ASP A 136 -25.25 -3.39 13.21
C ASP A 136 -25.04 -2.35 12.07
N GLU A 137 -23.79 -1.96 11.79
CA GLU A 137 -23.45 -0.94 10.80
C GLU A 137 -22.52 -1.53 9.73
N PHE A 138 -22.94 -1.44 8.46
CA PHE A 138 -22.30 -2.15 7.35
C PHE A 138 -22.17 -1.27 6.11
N VAL A 139 -21.12 -1.53 5.32
CA VAL A 139 -20.95 -1.04 3.95
C VAL A 139 -21.08 -2.20 2.98
N ARG A 140 -21.88 -2.04 1.92
CA ARG A 140 -22.17 -3.12 0.98
C ARG A 140 -21.37 -3.02 -0.31
N ARG A 141 -20.76 -4.14 -0.70
CA ARG A 141 -20.05 -4.38 -1.96
C ARG A 141 -20.56 -5.65 -2.62
N ALA A 142 -20.08 -5.94 -3.82
CA ALA A 142 -20.28 -7.25 -4.41
C ALA A 142 -19.53 -8.32 -3.59
N PRO A 143 -20.12 -9.51 -3.36
CA PRO A 143 -19.38 -10.65 -2.81
C PRO A 143 -18.08 -10.93 -3.55
N ALA A 144 -17.08 -11.47 -2.84
CA ALA A 144 -15.73 -11.59 -3.39
C ALA A 144 -15.64 -12.63 -4.52
N ASP A 145 -15.28 -12.16 -5.72
CA ASP A 145 -14.99 -13.03 -6.87
C ASP A 145 -13.54 -13.54 -6.83
N ILE A 146 -13.17 -14.19 -5.72
CA ILE A 146 -11.84 -14.74 -5.46
C ILE A 146 -12.00 -16.24 -5.20
N ALA A 147 -11.11 -17.04 -5.78
CA ALA A 147 -11.09 -18.49 -5.56
C ALA A 147 -11.04 -18.81 -4.05
N ILE A 148 -11.97 -19.62 -3.56
CA ILE A 148 -12.05 -19.93 -2.13
C ILE A 148 -10.90 -20.84 -1.67
N VAL A 149 -10.38 -21.65 -2.59
CA VAL A 149 -9.26 -22.57 -2.38
C VAL A 149 -8.48 -22.79 -3.67
N GLY A 150 -7.18 -23.08 -3.56
CA GLY A 150 -6.31 -23.38 -4.69
C GLY A 150 -5.50 -22.18 -5.16
N ASP A 151 -4.97 -22.29 -6.37
CA ASP A 151 -4.15 -21.28 -7.02
C ASP A 151 -5.02 -20.05 -7.37
N TYR A 152 -4.48 -18.85 -7.15
CA TYR A 152 -5.21 -17.58 -7.34
C TYR A 152 -5.70 -17.38 -8.79
N GLU A 153 -4.86 -17.74 -9.77
CA GLU A 153 -5.16 -17.56 -11.21
C GLU A 153 -5.81 -18.80 -11.86
N GLN A 154 -6.34 -19.73 -11.07
CA GLN A 154 -6.95 -20.94 -11.64
C GLN A 154 -8.18 -20.61 -12.49
N GLU A 155 -8.38 -21.38 -13.56
CA GLU A 155 -9.55 -21.21 -14.42
C GLU A 155 -10.83 -21.72 -13.76
N ASN A 156 -11.90 -20.92 -13.83
CA ASN A 156 -13.25 -21.25 -13.31
C ASN A 156 -13.22 -21.80 -11.87
N PRO A 157 -12.73 -21.04 -10.89
CA PRO A 157 -12.76 -21.48 -9.50
C PRO A 157 -14.18 -21.43 -8.91
N VAL A 158 -14.40 -22.22 -7.86
CA VAL A 158 -15.44 -21.89 -6.87
C VAL A 158 -14.95 -20.67 -6.09
N THR A 159 -15.75 -19.61 -6.04
CA THR A 159 -15.43 -18.35 -5.36
C THR A 159 -16.32 -18.12 -4.14
N TYR A 160 -15.99 -17.11 -3.33
CA TYR A 160 -16.93 -16.66 -2.29
C TYR A 160 -18.25 -16.22 -2.92
N ALA A 161 -18.20 -15.46 -4.03
CA ALA A 161 -19.40 -15.03 -4.74
C ALA A 161 -20.28 -16.20 -5.24
N SER A 162 -19.68 -17.26 -5.79
CA SER A 162 -20.46 -18.44 -6.23
C SER A 162 -21.06 -19.22 -5.05
N LEU A 163 -20.36 -19.27 -3.91
CA LEU A 163 -20.81 -19.97 -2.70
C LEU A 163 -21.80 -19.17 -1.85
N SER A 164 -21.88 -17.84 -2.04
CA SER A 164 -22.75 -16.95 -1.25
C SER A 164 -24.15 -17.53 -1.10
N LYS A 165 -24.79 -17.97 -2.20
CA LYS A 165 -26.16 -18.53 -2.23
C LYS A 165 -26.36 -19.82 -1.42
N LEU A 166 -25.28 -20.50 -1.06
CA LEU A 166 -25.31 -21.73 -0.27
C LEU A 166 -25.02 -21.47 1.22
N SER A 167 -24.94 -20.18 1.62
CA SER A 167 -24.50 -19.78 2.95
C SER A 167 -25.57 -19.10 3.79
N SER A 168 -25.41 -19.14 5.12
CA SER A 168 -26.35 -18.49 6.05
C SER A 168 -26.39 -16.96 5.95
N VAL A 169 -25.37 -16.36 5.33
CA VAL A 169 -25.27 -14.89 5.16
C VAL A 169 -25.87 -14.40 3.84
N TRP A 170 -26.45 -15.30 3.06
CA TRP A 170 -27.14 -14.94 1.83
C TRP A 170 -28.48 -14.26 2.12
N SER A 171 -28.72 -13.16 1.43
CA SER A 171 -30.03 -12.55 1.29
C SER A 171 -30.44 -12.54 -0.18
N ASP A 172 -31.64 -13.04 -0.48
CA ASP A 172 -32.21 -12.95 -1.82
C ASP A 172 -32.58 -11.48 -2.09
N PRO A 173 -31.98 -10.81 -3.08
CA PRO A 173 -32.37 -9.44 -3.42
C PRO A 173 -33.81 -9.34 -3.95
N ALA A 174 -34.45 -10.45 -4.34
CA ALA A 174 -35.85 -10.48 -4.75
C ALA A 174 -36.83 -10.66 -3.58
N VAL A 175 -36.33 -10.94 -2.37
CA VAL A 175 -37.15 -11.13 -1.18
C VAL A 175 -37.22 -9.83 -0.38
N ALA A 176 -38.40 -9.52 0.16
CA ALA A 176 -38.61 -8.30 0.92
C ALA A 176 -37.71 -8.25 2.16
N GLU A 177 -37.25 -7.05 2.51
CA GLU A 177 -36.45 -6.79 3.70
C GLU A 177 -37.13 -7.42 4.94
N GLY A 178 -36.43 -8.36 5.60
CA GLY A 178 -36.94 -9.10 6.77
C GLY A 178 -37.43 -10.54 6.50
N GLU A 179 -37.54 -10.98 5.25
CA GLU A 179 -37.80 -12.39 4.90
C GLU A 179 -36.49 -13.12 4.52
N TYR A 180 -35.55 -13.22 5.46
CA TYR A 180 -34.32 -13.99 5.25
C TYR A 180 -34.62 -15.49 5.21
N VAL A 181 -34.36 -16.16 4.09
CA VAL A 181 -34.35 -17.63 4.02
C VAL A 181 -32.93 -18.07 3.72
N ALA A 182 -32.08 -18.01 4.76
CA ALA A 182 -30.80 -18.70 4.75
C ALA A 182 -31.02 -20.20 4.44
N PRO A 183 -30.19 -20.83 3.59
CA PRO A 183 -30.23 -22.27 3.40
C PRO A 183 -30.02 -22.97 4.76
N ARG A 184 -30.96 -23.86 5.11
CA ARG A 184 -30.88 -24.72 6.30
C ARG A 184 -31.04 -26.16 5.85
N PHE A 185 -30.30 -27.07 6.46
CA PHE A 185 -30.26 -28.47 6.08
C PHE A 185 -30.65 -29.36 7.25
N ASP A 186 -31.17 -30.55 6.96
CA ASP A 186 -31.40 -31.55 8.01
C ASP A 186 -30.06 -32.01 8.61
N ALA A 187 -30.08 -32.35 9.89
CA ALA A 187 -28.92 -32.93 10.58
C ALA A 187 -28.62 -34.34 10.04
N ARG A 188 -27.36 -34.56 9.61
CA ARG A 188 -26.89 -35.80 8.97
C ARG A 188 -25.68 -36.41 9.69
N VAL A 189 -25.61 -36.27 11.01
CA VAL A 189 -24.48 -36.75 11.82
C VAL A 189 -24.19 -38.24 11.56
N GLY A 190 -22.95 -38.55 11.22
CA GLY A 190 -22.49 -39.90 10.87
C GLY A 190 -22.64 -40.28 9.39
N GLU A 191 -23.33 -39.48 8.58
CA GLU A 191 -23.44 -39.69 7.14
C GLU A 191 -22.18 -39.21 6.39
N PRO A 192 -21.87 -39.79 5.21
CA PRO A 192 -20.72 -39.37 4.42
C PRO A 192 -20.93 -38.00 3.77
N VAL A 193 -19.85 -37.22 3.66
CA VAL A 193 -19.84 -35.94 2.94
C VAL A 193 -19.45 -36.19 1.49
N LEU A 194 -20.42 -36.10 0.56
CA LEU A 194 -20.25 -36.49 -0.84
C LEU A 194 -20.67 -35.41 -1.86
N ASP A 195 -21.25 -34.31 -1.40
CA ASP A 195 -21.76 -33.28 -2.29
C ASP A 195 -20.60 -32.45 -2.88
N LEU A 196 -20.66 -32.19 -4.18
CA LEU A 196 -19.65 -31.44 -4.92
C LEU A 196 -20.23 -30.12 -5.42
N VAL A 197 -19.50 -29.01 -5.27
CA VAL A 197 -19.89 -27.71 -5.80
C VAL A 197 -19.12 -27.40 -7.07
N ASN A 198 -19.86 -27.06 -8.13
CA ASN A 198 -19.31 -26.56 -9.38
C ASN A 198 -18.98 -25.05 -9.29
N PRO A 199 -18.13 -24.52 -10.20
CA PRO A 199 -17.76 -23.11 -10.21
C PRO A 199 -18.92 -22.11 -10.29
N ASP A 200 -20.06 -22.51 -10.83
CA ASP A 200 -21.27 -21.68 -10.93
C ASP A 200 -22.13 -21.68 -9.65
N GLY A 201 -21.69 -22.38 -8.60
CA GLY A 201 -22.40 -22.53 -7.33
C GLY A 201 -23.45 -23.66 -7.35
N THR A 202 -23.56 -24.44 -8.42
CA THR A 202 -24.46 -25.60 -8.44
C THR A 202 -23.91 -26.76 -7.63
N VAL A 203 -24.77 -27.37 -6.81
CA VAL A 203 -24.44 -28.56 -6.02
C VAL A 203 -24.78 -29.82 -6.83
N VAL A 204 -23.81 -30.71 -6.97
CA VAL A 204 -23.97 -32.06 -7.49
C VAL A 204 -24.05 -33.00 -6.29
N GLU A 205 -25.26 -33.44 -5.98
CA GLU A 205 -25.50 -34.42 -4.91
C GLU A 205 -24.72 -35.71 -5.17
N ASN A 206 -23.98 -36.18 -4.16
CA ASN A 206 -23.09 -37.34 -4.29
C ASN A 206 -22.11 -37.26 -5.48
N GLY A 207 -21.69 -36.04 -5.86
CA GLY A 207 -20.78 -35.80 -6.98
C GLY A 207 -19.32 -36.16 -6.69
N ALA A 208 -18.94 -36.29 -5.42
CA ALA A 208 -17.60 -36.66 -5.00
C ALA A 208 -17.47 -38.16 -4.65
N PRO A 209 -16.28 -38.77 -4.86
CA PRO A 209 -15.97 -40.09 -4.32
C PRO A 209 -16.00 -40.07 -2.79
N ASP A 210 -16.39 -41.20 -2.20
CA ASP A 210 -16.29 -41.41 -0.76
C ASP A 210 -14.81 -41.51 -0.35
N LEU A 211 -14.31 -40.45 0.28
CA LEU A 211 -12.95 -40.35 0.80
C LEU A 211 -12.90 -40.55 2.33
N GLY A 212 -13.94 -41.15 2.91
CA GLY A 212 -14.02 -41.49 4.33
C GLY A 212 -14.26 -40.29 5.25
N VAL A 213 -14.84 -39.21 4.73
CA VAL A 213 -15.24 -38.03 5.53
C VAL A 213 -16.70 -38.16 5.90
N THR A 214 -17.01 -38.04 7.18
CA THR A 214 -18.38 -38.01 7.69
C THR A 214 -18.70 -36.69 8.38
N VAL A 215 -19.98 -36.36 8.46
CA VAL A 215 -20.49 -35.31 9.34
C VAL A 215 -20.26 -35.73 10.79
N ALA A 216 -19.66 -34.86 11.60
CA ALA A 216 -19.41 -35.11 13.02
C ALA A 216 -20.38 -34.38 13.95
N ASP A 217 -20.91 -33.23 13.52
CA ASP A 217 -21.80 -32.41 14.33
C ASP A 217 -22.76 -31.60 13.45
N TYR A 218 -23.73 -30.95 14.08
CA TYR A 218 -24.71 -30.10 13.43
C TYR A 218 -25.01 -28.88 14.28
N ASP A 219 -24.99 -27.70 13.66
CA ASP A 219 -25.26 -26.44 14.33
C ASP A 219 -26.74 -26.06 14.16
N ASP A 220 -27.47 -26.01 15.27
CA ASP A 220 -28.90 -25.70 15.29
C ASP A 220 -29.20 -24.22 14.98
N ASP A 221 -28.25 -23.30 15.19
CA ASP A 221 -28.48 -21.87 14.99
C ASP A 221 -28.46 -21.52 13.50
N THR A 222 -27.44 -21.99 12.79
CA THR A 222 -27.25 -21.76 11.35
C THR A 222 -27.92 -22.83 10.49
N GLY A 223 -28.13 -24.04 11.02
CA GLY A 223 -28.71 -25.17 10.32
C GLY A 223 -27.73 -25.89 9.39
N HIS A 224 -26.44 -25.94 9.76
CA HIS A 224 -25.38 -26.55 8.97
C HIS A 224 -24.68 -27.72 9.66
N ASN A 225 -24.39 -28.75 8.89
CA ASN A 225 -23.58 -29.91 9.29
C ASN A 225 -22.10 -29.53 9.34
N ILE A 226 -21.30 -30.15 10.21
CA ILE A 226 -19.86 -29.90 10.35
C ILE A 226 -19.08 -31.16 9.99
N ALA A 227 -18.12 -31.05 9.07
CA ALA A 227 -17.28 -32.19 8.70
C ALA A 227 -16.31 -32.57 9.84
N GLY A 228 -16.19 -33.87 10.12
CA GLY A 228 -15.36 -34.38 11.22
C GLY A 228 -13.91 -33.91 11.25
N PRO A 229 -13.18 -33.89 10.11
CA PRO A 229 -11.81 -33.38 10.09
C PRO A 229 -11.66 -31.93 10.60
N PHE A 230 -12.67 -31.08 10.39
CA PHE A 230 -12.63 -29.68 10.80
C PHE A 230 -12.86 -29.49 12.29
N LEU A 231 -13.81 -30.24 12.86
CA LEU A 231 -14.05 -30.22 14.31
C LEU A 231 -12.87 -30.84 15.08
N GLU A 232 -12.30 -31.93 14.57
CA GLU A 232 -11.08 -32.54 15.14
C GLU A 232 -9.91 -31.55 15.09
N TRP A 233 -9.72 -30.85 13.95
CA TRP A 233 -8.67 -29.85 13.82
C TRP A 233 -8.82 -28.72 14.84
N ALA A 234 -10.03 -28.16 15.01
CA ALA A 234 -10.26 -27.06 15.95
C ALA A 234 -10.06 -27.48 17.42
N GLY A 235 -10.40 -28.72 17.76
CA GLY A 235 -10.20 -29.29 19.10
C GLY A 235 -8.73 -29.47 19.52
N ASN A 236 -7.76 -29.32 18.60
CA ASN A 236 -6.33 -29.43 18.90
C ASN A 236 -5.69 -28.14 19.42
N TYR A 237 -6.47 -27.07 19.59
CA TYR A 237 -5.98 -25.75 20.00
C TYR A 237 -6.49 -25.35 21.39
N PRO A 238 -5.74 -24.51 22.12
CA PRO A 238 -6.15 -24.08 23.46
C PRO A 238 -7.32 -23.09 23.45
N LEU A 239 -7.60 -22.47 22.31
CA LEU A 239 -8.70 -21.54 22.15
C LEU A 239 -10.00 -22.29 21.84
N PRO A 240 -11.16 -21.83 22.34
CA PRO A 240 -12.45 -22.42 21.99
C PRO A 240 -12.66 -22.46 20.48
N TRP A 241 -13.23 -23.55 19.96
CA TRP A 241 -13.44 -23.70 18.52
C TRP A 241 -14.33 -22.57 17.96
N ALA A 242 -15.35 -22.13 18.71
CA ALA A 242 -16.23 -21.03 18.31
C ALA A 242 -15.49 -19.69 18.23
N TYR A 243 -14.45 -19.48 19.05
CA TYR A 243 -13.57 -18.32 18.95
C TYR A 243 -12.71 -18.39 17.67
N LEU A 244 -12.17 -19.57 17.36
CA LEU A 244 -11.30 -19.77 16.20
C LEU A 244 -12.05 -19.75 14.87
N LEU A 245 -13.22 -20.39 14.80
CA LEU A 245 -13.96 -20.64 13.56
C LEU A 245 -15.17 -19.70 13.40
N GLY A 246 -15.87 -19.40 14.50
CA GLY A 246 -17.27 -19.00 14.45
C GLY A 246 -18.21 -20.15 14.10
N LEU A 247 -19.48 -19.83 13.89
CA LEU A 247 -20.49 -20.81 13.49
C LEU A 247 -20.23 -21.29 12.04
N PRO A 248 -20.57 -22.55 11.70
CA PRO A 248 -20.56 -22.99 10.31
C PRO A 248 -21.62 -22.23 9.52
N ILE A 249 -21.26 -21.66 8.38
CA ILE A 249 -22.20 -20.90 7.54
C ILE A 249 -22.42 -21.53 6.17
N THR A 250 -21.85 -22.71 5.91
CA THR A 250 -22.15 -23.56 4.76
C THR A 250 -22.13 -25.03 5.18
N GLU A 251 -22.76 -25.90 4.39
CA GLU A 251 -22.44 -27.34 4.44
C GLU A 251 -20.97 -27.58 4.04
N PRO A 252 -20.39 -28.72 4.43
CA PRO A 252 -19.09 -29.15 3.91
C PRO A 252 -19.26 -29.68 2.48
N TYR A 253 -18.55 -29.08 1.53
CA TYR A 253 -18.62 -29.43 0.11
C TYR A 253 -17.27 -29.85 -0.44
N TRP A 254 -17.25 -30.81 -1.35
CA TRP A 254 -16.09 -31.05 -2.20
C TRP A 254 -16.05 -30.03 -3.34
N VAL A 255 -14.85 -29.56 -3.68
CA VAL A 255 -14.62 -28.72 -4.85
C VAL A 255 -13.43 -29.25 -5.64
N ASP A 256 -13.46 -29.06 -6.95
CA ASP A 256 -12.29 -29.24 -7.80
C ASP A 256 -11.48 -27.94 -7.82
N ALA A 257 -10.23 -27.99 -7.36
CA ALA A 257 -9.35 -26.85 -7.27
C ALA A 257 -7.98 -27.15 -7.90
N GLN A 258 -7.31 -26.14 -8.44
CA GLN A 258 -5.92 -26.27 -8.85
C GLN A 258 -5.00 -25.98 -7.66
N VAL A 259 -4.07 -26.88 -7.36
CA VAL A 259 -3.05 -26.68 -6.31
C VAL A 259 -1.69 -26.95 -6.92
N ALA A 260 -0.87 -25.91 -7.04
CA ALA A 260 0.41 -25.94 -7.75
C ALA A 260 0.25 -26.47 -9.20
N GLY A 261 -0.76 -25.96 -9.91
CA GLY A 261 -1.10 -26.27 -11.29
C GLY A 261 -1.70 -27.66 -11.51
N LYS A 262 -2.06 -28.38 -10.44
CA LYS A 262 -2.67 -29.72 -10.53
C LYS A 262 -4.08 -29.70 -9.96
N SER A 263 -5.04 -30.19 -10.75
CA SER A 263 -6.39 -30.43 -10.26
C SER A 263 -6.38 -31.43 -9.10
N LYS A 264 -7.01 -31.04 -7.99
CA LYS A 264 -7.21 -31.83 -6.79
C LYS A 264 -8.63 -31.60 -6.29
N GLN A 265 -9.21 -32.66 -5.76
CA GLN A 265 -10.45 -32.56 -5.01
C GLN A 265 -10.14 -32.17 -3.58
N VAL A 266 -10.76 -31.09 -3.10
CA VAL A 266 -10.53 -30.53 -1.77
C VAL A 266 -11.88 -30.37 -1.10
N LEU A 267 -12.00 -30.85 0.13
CA LEU A 267 -13.18 -30.58 0.94
C LEU A 267 -13.06 -29.16 1.50
N VAL A 268 -14.10 -28.35 1.40
CA VAL A 268 -14.16 -26.98 1.90
C VAL A 268 -15.37 -26.83 2.79
N GLN A 269 -15.21 -26.14 3.91
CA GLN A 269 -16.33 -25.62 4.70
C GLN A 269 -16.05 -24.20 5.15
N VAL A 270 -17.06 -23.35 5.06
CA VAL A 270 -16.98 -21.96 5.50
C VAL A 270 -17.66 -21.82 6.87
N PHE A 271 -16.92 -21.21 7.79
CA PHE A 271 -17.37 -20.73 9.09
C PHE A 271 -17.30 -19.21 9.09
N GLU A 272 -17.90 -18.52 10.06
CA GLU A 272 -17.97 -17.05 10.07
C GLU A 272 -16.60 -16.35 10.00
N ARG A 273 -15.58 -16.95 10.60
CA ARG A 273 -14.22 -16.39 10.71
C ARG A 273 -13.20 -17.11 9.84
N ARG A 274 -13.52 -18.33 9.36
CA ARG A 274 -12.56 -19.19 8.65
C ARG A 274 -13.18 -20.04 7.55
N VAL A 275 -12.43 -20.21 6.48
CA VAL A 275 -12.58 -21.27 5.50
C VAL A 275 -11.56 -22.35 5.86
N LEU A 276 -12.04 -23.55 6.13
CA LEU A 276 -11.19 -24.72 6.30
C LEU A 276 -11.23 -25.61 5.07
N THR A 277 -10.09 -26.17 4.75
CA THR A 277 -9.89 -27.06 3.61
C THR A 277 -9.34 -28.39 4.09
N TYR A 278 -9.80 -29.52 3.54
CA TYR A 278 -9.28 -30.84 3.84
C TYR A 278 -8.86 -31.60 2.58
N THR A 279 -7.60 -32.04 2.56
CA THR A 279 -7.02 -32.86 1.49
C THR A 279 -6.46 -34.15 2.09
N PRO A 280 -7.16 -35.30 1.95
CA PRO A 280 -6.76 -36.56 2.60
C PRO A 280 -5.35 -37.04 2.23
N GLY A 281 -4.89 -36.71 1.02
CA GLY A 281 -3.58 -37.09 0.49
C GLY A 281 -2.39 -36.29 1.02
N ASN A 282 -2.62 -35.22 1.80
CA ASN A 282 -1.53 -34.45 2.42
C ASN A 282 -0.93 -35.19 3.62
N SER A 283 0.30 -34.84 4.00
CA SER A 283 0.95 -35.35 5.20
C SER A 283 0.16 -35.00 6.47
N ALA A 284 0.29 -35.83 7.51
CA ALA A 284 -0.28 -35.53 8.82
C ALA A 284 0.21 -34.16 9.30
N GLY A 285 -0.71 -33.30 9.76
CA GLY A 285 -0.44 -31.89 10.10
C GLY A 285 -0.77 -30.87 8.99
N TRP A 286 -0.94 -31.32 7.73
CA TRP A 286 -1.31 -30.51 6.57
C TRP A 286 -2.56 -31.03 5.85
N LYS A 287 -3.27 -31.98 6.47
CA LYS A 287 -4.53 -32.48 5.92
C LYS A 287 -5.62 -31.43 6.00
N VAL A 288 -5.70 -30.68 7.11
CA VAL A 288 -6.60 -29.55 7.26
C VAL A 288 -5.78 -28.26 7.22
N GLU A 289 -6.20 -27.29 6.41
CA GLU A 289 -5.57 -25.99 6.30
C GLU A 289 -6.61 -24.87 6.27
N SER A 290 -6.31 -23.75 6.94
CA SER A 290 -7.13 -22.53 6.84
C SER A 290 -6.76 -21.75 5.58
N GLY A 291 -7.77 -21.27 4.85
CA GLY A 291 -7.59 -20.45 3.65
C GLY A 291 -6.83 -19.15 3.93
N ASN A 292 -6.24 -18.53 2.90
CA ASN A 292 -5.49 -17.27 3.01
C ASN A 292 -6.43 -16.06 3.05
N MET A 293 -7.41 -16.08 3.95
CA MET A 293 -8.52 -15.12 3.95
C MET A 293 -8.10 -13.70 4.29
N GLY A 294 -7.05 -13.50 5.09
CA GLY A 294 -6.54 -12.17 5.36
C GLY A 294 -6.00 -11.51 4.08
N LEU A 295 -5.32 -12.28 3.22
CA LEU A 295 -4.91 -11.80 1.90
C LEU A 295 -6.10 -11.63 0.96
N HIS A 296 -7.02 -12.61 0.90
CA HIS A 296 -8.20 -12.53 0.03
C HIS A 296 -9.06 -11.29 0.36
N TYR A 297 -9.25 -11.01 1.65
CA TYR A 297 -10.03 -9.86 2.10
C TYR A 297 -9.38 -8.53 1.71
N ARG A 298 -8.05 -8.44 1.82
CA ARG A 298 -7.31 -7.26 1.35
C ARG A 298 -7.43 -7.08 -0.17
N ILE A 299 -7.29 -8.16 -0.94
CA ILE A 299 -7.49 -8.14 -2.41
C ILE A 299 -8.92 -7.70 -2.75
N TRP A 300 -9.93 -8.28 -2.10
CA TRP A 300 -11.34 -7.94 -2.30
C TRP A 300 -11.61 -6.46 -2.01
N ARG A 301 -10.95 -5.92 -0.98
CA ARG A 301 -11.06 -4.50 -0.65
C ARG A 301 -10.25 -3.57 -1.53
N GLY A 302 -9.37 -4.08 -2.39
CA GLY A 302 -8.44 -3.27 -3.17
C GLY A 302 -7.32 -2.68 -2.30
N LEU A 303 -6.97 -3.33 -1.19
CA LEU A 303 -5.90 -2.90 -0.28
C LEU A 303 -4.56 -3.52 -0.69
N GLY A 304 -3.50 -2.72 -0.69
CA GLY A 304 -2.14 -3.16 -0.99
C GLY A 304 -1.92 -3.68 -2.43
N VAL A 305 -2.89 -3.54 -3.33
CA VAL A 305 -2.78 -3.94 -4.76
C VAL A 305 -1.95 -2.96 -5.59
N ASP A 306 -1.81 -1.71 -5.13
CA ASP A 306 -0.84 -0.75 -5.68
C ASP A 306 0.46 -0.88 -4.89
N ALA A 307 1.23 -1.92 -5.25
CA ALA A 307 2.59 -2.10 -4.79
C ALA A 307 3.34 -0.77 -4.91
N PHE A 308 3.89 -0.32 -3.78
CA PHE A 308 4.50 0.98 -3.54
C PHE A 308 3.50 2.11 -3.25
N ILE A 309 2.70 1.97 -2.17
CA ILE A 309 2.54 3.14 -1.28
C ILE A 309 3.97 3.61 -1.02
N ASP A 310 4.31 4.80 -1.53
CA ASP A 310 5.63 5.40 -1.33
C ASP A 310 5.96 5.26 0.15
N GLU A 311 7.18 4.81 0.49
CA GLU A 311 7.60 4.62 1.88
C GLU A 311 7.34 5.90 2.69
N LYS A 312 7.38 7.07 2.04
CA LYS A 312 6.95 8.36 2.58
C LYS A 312 5.53 8.36 3.15
N PHE A 313 4.57 7.75 2.47
CA PHE A 313 3.14 7.77 2.84
C PHE A 313 2.69 6.51 3.57
N ALA A 314 3.56 5.52 3.76
CA ALA A 314 3.23 4.31 4.52
C ALA A 314 2.75 4.61 5.95
N PRO A 315 3.38 5.51 6.73
CA PRO A 315 2.85 5.90 8.04
C PRO A 315 1.42 6.45 7.97
N LEU A 316 1.15 7.33 7.02
CA LEU A 316 -0.18 7.92 6.80
C LEU A 316 -1.22 6.85 6.43
N ALA A 317 -0.84 5.90 5.57
CA ALA A 317 -1.71 4.82 5.14
C ALA A 317 -2.08 3.84 6.27
N TYR A 318 -1.19 3.64 7.24
CA TYR A 318 -1.38 2.68 8.33
C TYR A 318 -1.90 3.30 9.64
N GLN A 319 -1.83 4.61 9.80
CA GLN A 319 -2.28 5.28 11.04
C GLN A 319 -3.59 6.05 10.87
N GLU A 320 -4.00 6.35 9.63
CA GLU A 320 -5.30 6.95 9.36
C GLU A 320 -6.38 5.90 9.07
N PRO A 321 -7.63 6.12 9.52
CA PRO A 321 -8.76 5.29 9.14
C PRO A 321 -8.93 5.31 7.62
N PHE A 322 -9.00 4.12 7.01
CA PHE A 322 -9.06 3.95 5.54
C PHE A 322 -7.88 4.61 4.80
N GLY A 323 -6.73 4.73 5.47
CA GLY A 323 -5.56 5.43 4.95
C GLY A 323 -5.01 4.85 3.65
N GLU A 324 -5.02 3.52 3.49
CA GLU A 324 -4.59 2.87 2.26
C GLU A 324 -5.47 3.27 1.06
N GLU A 325 -6.80 3.24 1.21
CA GLU A 325 -7.72 3.69 0.16
C GLU A 325 -7.53 5.18 -0.16
N LEU A 326 -7.37 6.01 0.87
CA LEU A 326 -7.26 7.45 0.76
C LEU A 326 -5.94 7.88 0.08
N VAL A 327 -4.81 7.31 0.51
CA VAL A 327 -3.50 7.56 -0.11
C VAL A 327 -3.50 7.10 -1.56
N THR A 328 -4.07 5.92 -1.84
CA THR A 328 -4.17 5.40 -3.21
C THR A 328 -4.99 6.33 -4.12
N ALA A 329 -6.15 6.79 -3.64
CA ALA A 329 -7.00 7.72 -4.39
C ALA A 329 -6.30 9.06 -4.65
N ALA A 330 -5.59 9.59 -3.66
CA ALA A 330 -4.82 10.82 -3.79
C ALA A 330 -3.72 10.69 -4.85
N LEU A 331 -2.88 9.66 -4.73
CA LEU A 331 -1.74 9.43 -5.64
C LEU A 331 -2.19 9.20 -7.08
N THR A 332 -3.26 8.42 -7.28
CA THR A 332 -3.84 8.15 -8.62
C THR A 332 -4.30 9.45 -9.32
N ARG A 333 -4.64 10.47 -8.55
CA ARG A 333 -5.11 11.77 -9.05
C ARG A 333 -4.10 12.90 -8.86
N TYR A 334 -2.85 12.58 -8.51
CA TYR A 334 -1.78 13.55 -8.30
C TYR A 334 -2.10 14.61 -7.24
N ILE A 335 -2.89 14.25 -6.23
CA ILE A 335 -3.20 15.07 -5.04
C ILE A 335 -2.17 14.74 -3.96
N ASP A 336 -1.79 15.74 -3.16
CA ASP A 336 -0.99 15.52 -1.95
C ASP A 336 -1.80 14.66 -0.95
N PRO A 337 -1.35 13.44 -0.58
CA PRO A 337 -2.09 12.58 0.34
C PRO A 337 -2.40 13.25 1.68
N TYR A 338 -1.52 14.11 2.20
CA TYR A 338 -1.77 14.82 3.46
C TYR A 338 -2.94 15.80 3.34
N MET A 339 -3.16 16.40 2.18
CA MET A 339 -4.30 17.30 1.94
C MET A 339 -5.61 16.51 1.92
N LEU A 340 -5.64 15.35 1.27
CA LEU A 340 -6.84 14.52 1.25
C LEU A 340 -7.16 13.94 2.64
N THR A 341 -6.12 13.61 3.42
CA THR A 341 -6.29 13.22 4.83
C THR A 341 -6.83 14.38 5.67
N ALA A 342 -6.37 15.61 5.44
CA ALA A 342 -6.89 16.78 6.15
C ALA A 342 -8.38 17.01 5.87
N VAL A 343 -8.79 16.84 4.61
CA VAL A 343 -10.20 16.87 4.22
C VAL A 343 -10.99 15.80 4.98
N MET A 344 -10.48 14.57 5.07
CA MET A 344 -11.13 13.50 5.83
C MET A 344 -11.25 13.80 7.33
N ARG A 345 -10.14 14.18 7.98
CA ARG A 345 -10.12 14.47 9.43
C ARG A 345 -11.11 15.58 9.79
N VAL A 346 -11.24 16.63 8.96
CA VAL A 346 -12.16 17.75 9.23
C VAL A 346 -13.60 17.44 8.84
N SER A 347 -13.81 16.70 7.75
CA SER A 347 -15.17 16.48 7.20
C SER A 347 -15.91 15.37 7.93
N SER A 348 -15.21 14.32 8.35
CA SER A 348 -15.84 13.15 8.95
C SER A 348 -15.11 12.59 10.18
N GLY A 349 -13.84 12.96 10.40
CA GLY A 349 -13.03 12.35 11.46
C GLY A 349 -12.81 10.84 11.25
N GLY A 350 -12.97 10.35 10.01
CA GLY A 350 -12.86 8.93 9.68
C GLY A 350 -14.19 8.17 9.66
N ASP A 351 -15.31 8.81 10.00
CA ASP A 351 -16.63 8.19 9.94
C ASP A 351 -17.15 8.14 8.48
N PRO A 352 -17.32 6.96 7.87
CA PRO A 352 -17.79 6.86 6.49
C PRO A 352 -19.29 7.14 6.33
N PHE A 353 -20.05 7.26 7.42
CA PHE A 353 -21.49 7.61 7.42
C PHE A 353 -21.74 9.08 7.76
N ALA A 354 -20.68 9.87 7.96
CA ALA A 354 -20.80 11.29 8.25
C ALA A 354 -21.51 12.06 7.13
N THR A 355 -22.26 13.09 7.51
CA THR A 355 -22.83 14.06 6.57
C THR A 355 -22.49 15.47 7.04
N LEU A 356 -21.77 16.21 6.20
CA LEU A 356 -21.41 17.60 6.45
C LEU A 356 -22.62 18.52 6.24
N GLY A 357 -22.63 19.70 6.88
CA GLY A 357 -23.77 20.63 6.83
C GLY A 357 -24.15 21.14 5.43
N ASN A 358 -23.24 21.04 4.46
CA ASN A 358 -23.50 21.33 3.04
C ASN A 358 -24.11 20.15 2.26
N GLY A 359 -24.44 19.04 2.93
CA GLY A 359 -24.97 17.82 2.32
C GLY A 359 -23.90 16.86 1.77
N GLY A 360 -22.62 17.16 1.92
CA GLY A 360 -21.54 16.25 1.52
C GLY A 360 -21.51 14.99 2.38
N GLN A 361 -21.34 13.82 1.76
CA GLN A 361 -21.45 12.51 2.40
C GLN A 361 -20.10 11.81 2.55
N GLY A 362 -20.00 10.96 3.57
CA GLY A 362 -18.89 10.04 3.85
C GLY A 362 -17.55 10.73 4.09
N LEU A 363 -16.47 9.95 3.93
CA LEU A 363 -15.12 10.33 4.37
C LEU A 363 -14.66 11.72 3.88
N LEU A 364 -14.92 12.06 2.62
CA LEU A 364 -14.47 13.32 2.01
C LEU A 364 -15.60 14.32 1.79
N ALA A 365 -16.76 14.15 2.45
CA ALA A 365 -17.94 15.00 2.26
C ALA A 365 -18.28 15.21 0.76
N VAL A 366 -18.31 14.12 0.00
CA VAL A 366 -18.58 14.14 -1.44
C VAL A 366 -20.03 14.52 -1.69
N GLN A 367 -20.25 15.45 -2.60
CA GLN A 367 -21.59 15.85 -3.04
C GLN A 367 -22.17 14.79 -4.00
N ASP A 368 -23.45 14.43 -3.86
CA ASP A 368 -24.13 13.43 -4.71
C ASP A 368 -23.95 13.69 -6.21
N SER A 369 -23.86 14.95 -6.64
CA SER A 369 -23.64 15.31 -8.05
C SER A 369 -22.32 14.76 -8.63
N ALA A 370 -21.33 14.45 -7.78
CA ALA A 370 -20.03 13.93 -8.16
C ALA A 370 -20.08 12.54 -8.80
N THR A 371 -21.12 11.76 -8.51
CA THR A 371 -21.26 10.39 -9.04
C THR A 371 -21.79 10.35 -10.46
N ALA A 372 -22.18 11.51 -11.03
CA ALA A 372 -22.77 11.63 -12.36
C ALA A 372 -24.00 10.71 -12.60
N GLY A 373 -24.73 10.35 -11.53
CA GLY A 373 -25.88 9.44 -11.59
C GLY A 373 -25.52 7.96 -11.59
N GLU A 374 -24.25 7.61 -11.36
CA GLU A 374 -23.90 6.27 -10.92
C GLU A 374 -24.49 6.07 -9.52
N ASN A 375 -25.23 4.98 -9.29
CA ASN A 375 -25.75 4.59 -7.97
C ASN A 375 -24.59 4.12 -7.06
N ALA A 376 -23.62 5.01 -6.83
CA ALA A 376 -22.51 4.78 -5.93
C ALA A 376 -22.96 5.00 -4.49
N ASP A 377 -22.71 4.03 -3.63
CA ASP A 377 -22.86 4.20 -2.20
C ASP A 377 -21.71 5.07 -1.68
N LEU A 378 -21.99 6.33 -1.36
CA LEU A 378 -20.99 7.25 -0.81
C LEU A 378 -20.64 6.96 0.65
N ASN A 379 -21.33 6.03 1.31
CA ASN A 379 -20.88 5.47 2.58
C ASN A 379 -19.80 4.39 2.39
N ASP A 380 -19.59 3.87 1.17
CA ASP A 380 -18.43 3.00 0.91
C ASP A 380 -17.15 3.86 0.87
N PRO A 381 -16.22 3.65 1.82
CA PRO A 381 -14.94 4.38 1.86
C PRO A 381 -14.23 4.45 0.52
N ALA A 382 -14.15 3.33 -0.22
CA ALA A 382 -13.41 3.27 -1.48
C ALA A 382 -14.10 4.08 -2.59
N MET A 383 -15.43 4.06 -2.63
CA MET A 383 -16.19 4.86 -3.58
C MET A 383 -16.11 6.35 -3.21
N ASN A 384 -16.28 6.67 -1.93
CA ASN A 384 -16.19 8.03 -1.43
C ASN A 384 -14.84 8.67 -1.76
N VAL A 385 -13.72 8.02 -1.41
CA VAL A 385 -12.38 8.58 -1.69
C VAL A 385 -12.10 8.68 -3.19
N LYS A 386 -12.60 7.74 -4.00
CA LYS A 386 -12.46 7.78 -5.47
C LYS A 386 -13.15 9.00 -6.07
N TYR A 387 -14.42 9.25 -5.76
CA TYR A 387 -15.14 10.41 -6.31
C TYR A 387 -14.67 11.72 -5.68
N GLY A 388 -14.37 11.74 -4.38
CA GLY A 388 -13.83 12.91 -3.71
C GLY A 388 -12.50 13.34 -4.32
N ALA A 389 -11.54 12.42 -4.50
CA ALA A 389 -10.28 12.70 -5.18
C ALA A 389 -10.49 13.17 -6.64
N GLN A 390 -11.46 12.59 -7.36
CA GLN A 390 -11.78 13.04 -8.71
C GLN A 390 -12.23 14.50 -8.74
N VAL A 391 -13.24 14.86 -7.94
CA VAL A 391 -13.77 16.24 -7.89
C VAL A 391 -12.73 17.21 -7.39
N PHE A 392 -11.95 16.82 -6.37
CA PHE A 392 -10.88 17.67 -5.84
C PHE A 392 -9.84 18.01 -6.93
N ALA A 393 -9.41 17.02 -7.72
CA ALA A 393 -8.46 17.22 -8.80
C ALA A 393 -8.96 18.17 -9.91
N GLU A 394 -10.27 18.20 -10.19
CA GLU A 394 -10.86 19.13 -11.16
C GLU A 394 -10.63 20.61 -10.78
N TRP A 395 -10.63 20.91 -9.48
CA TRP A 395 -10.38 22.26 -8.97
C TRP A 395 -8.88 22.59 -8.89
N MET A 396 -8.01 21.62 -8.62
CA MET A 396 -6.55 21.82 -8.61
C MET A 396 -6.00 22.27 -9.97
N VAL A 397 -6.63 21.90 -11.08
CA VAL A 397 -6.18 22.37 -12.42
C VAL A 397 -6.56 23.83 -12.65
N GLN A 398 -7.58 24.32 -11.96
CA GLN A 398 -8.12 25.68 -12.12
C GLN A 398 -7.47 26.70 -11.20
N SER A 399 -6.88 26.25 -10.09
CA SER A 399 -6.27 27.10 -9.06
C SER A 399 -5.04 26.45 -8.46
N TRP A 400 -4.09 27.27 -8.01
CA TRP A 400 -2.91 26.83 -7.24
C TRP A 400 -3.02 27.25 -5.76
N ASP A 401 -4.19 27.76 -5.37
CA ASP A 401 -4.47 28.30 -4.04
C ASP A 401 -5.42 27.36 -3.29
N TRP A 402 -4.96 26.79 -2.16
CA TRP A 402 -5.71 25.81 -1.38
C TRP A 402 -7.07 26.33 -0.92
N PRO A 403 -7.18 27.53 -0.30
CA PRO A 403 -8.49 28.09 0.04
C PRO A 403 -9.47 28.15 -1.12
N ALA A 404 -9.03 28.58 -2.30
CA ALA A 404 -9.88 28.61 -3.49
C ALA A 404 -10.30 27.20 -3.96
N ILE A 405 -9.39 26.23 -3.96
CA ILE A 405 -9.70 24.83 -4.32
C ILE A 405 -10.74 24.25 -3.36
N LEU A 406 -10.50 24.40 -2.06
CA LEU A 406 -11.34 23.90 -0.98
C LEU A 406 -12.73 24.55 -0.99
N ALA A 407 -12.81 25.87 -1.17
CA ALA A 407 -14.09 26.56 -1.26
C ALA A 407 -14.93 26.07 -2.45
N ASN A 408 -14.31 25.80 -3.60
CA ASN A 408 -15.01 25.23 -4.76
C ASN A 408 -15.42 23.77 -4.52
N TYR A 409 -14.58 22.98 -3.87
CA TYR A 409 -14.92 21.61 -3.48
C TYR A 409 -16.14 21.58 -2.55
N TYR A 410 -16.12 22.38 -1.48
CA TYR A 410 -17.22 22.50 -0.51
C TYR A 410 -18.54 22.96 -1.13
N SER A 411 -18.48 23.87 -2.11
CA SER A 411 -19.66 24.52 -2.71
C SER A 411 -20.08 23.98 -4.06
N ASN A 412 -19.41 22.93 -4.55
CA ASN A 412 -19.60 22.39 -5.89
C ASN A 412 -19.47 23.48 -6.99
N GLY A 413 -18.38 24.26 -6.91
CA GLY A 413 -18.01 25.27 -7.90
C GLY A 413 -18.71 26.63 -7.76
N ASN A 414 -19.49 26.86 -6.70
CA ASN A 414 -20.18 28.13 -6.46
C ASN A 414 -19.86 28.71 -5.07
N PRO A 415 -18.58 29.06 -4.80
CA PRO A 415 -18.17 29.47 -3.47
C PRO A 415 -18.84 30.78 -3.05
N ASN A 416 -19.50 30.76 -1.89
CA ASN A 416 -20.01 31.96 -1.24
C ASN A 416 -19.04 32.39 -0.15
N TRP A 417 -18.22 33.41 -0.42
CA TRP A 417 -17.24 33.91 0.55
C TRP A 417 -17.84 34.64 1.76
N ASP A 418 -19.16 34.82 1.81
CA ASP A 418 -19.87 35.28 3.01
C ASP A 418 -20.39 34.09 3.86
N ASP A 419 -20.26 32.85 3.39
CA ASP A 419 -20.60 31.65 4.14
C ASP A 419 -19.53 31.38 5.22
N VAL A 420 -19.91 31.57 6.48
CA VAL A 420 -19.04 31.40 7.64
C VAL A 420 -18.69 29.92 7.85
N ALA A 421 -19.59 28.99 7.51
CA ALA A 421 -19.34 27.55 7.68
C ALA A 421 -18.32 27.06 6.64
N MET A 422 -18.45 27.51 5.39
CA MET A 422 -17.46 27.23 4.35
C MET A 422 -16.09 27.80 4.73
N GLN A 423 -16.02 29.06 5.18
CA GLN A 423 -14.76 29.69 5.59
C GLN A 423 -14.09 28.93 6.74
N ALA A 424 -14.86 28.58 7.78
CA ALA A 424 -14.35 27.79 8.89
C ALA A 424 -13.82 26.43 8.43
N TRP A 425 -14.57 25.70 7.60
CA TRP A 425 -14.14 24.41 7.07
C TRP A 425 -12.85 24.52 6.24
N VAL A 426 -12.74 25.53 5.38
CA VAL A 426 -11.51 25.80 4.60
C VAL A 426 -10.32 26.06 5.53
N ASP A 427 -10.49 26.94 6.51
CA ASP A 427 -9.43 27.29 7.47
C ASP A 427 -9.01 26.09 8.31
N ASP A 428 -9.97 25.28 8.75
CA ASP A 428 -9.74 24.06 9.53
C ASP A 428 -9.01 23.01 8.70
N VAL A 429 -9.36 22.81 7.42
CA VAL A 429 -8.66 21.87 6.52
C VAL A 429 -7.22 22.32 6.28
N VAL A 430 -6.98 23.61 5.99
CA VAL A 430 -5.62 24.12 5.77
C VAL A 430 -4.78 24.01 7.04
N THR A 431 -5.37 24.30 8.21
CA THR A 431 -4.70 24.14 9.51
C THR A 431 -4.35 22.68 9.78
N THR A 432 -5.31 21.77 9.54
CA THR A 432 -5.13 20.32 9.71
C THR A 432 -4.11 19.75 8.74
N TYR A 433 -4.08 20.22 7.49
CA TYR A 433 -3.04 19.84 6.53
C TYR A 433 -1.65 20.18 7.04
N ASN A 434 -1.45 21.41 7.55
CA ASN A 434 -0.16 21.81 8.09
C ASN A 434 0.24 20.98 9.33
N SER A 435 -0.73 20.59 10.17
CA SER A 435 -0.46 19.72 11.32
C SER A 435 -0.09 18.30 10.90
N ILE A 436 -0.81 17.73 9.92
CA ILE A 436 -0.52 16.38 9.39
C ILE A 436 0.87 16.35 8.74
N VAL A 437 1.23 17.38 7.96
CA VAL A 437 2.58 17.48 7.37
C VAL A 437 3.63 17.55 8.47
N ALA A 438 3.39 18.33 9.54
CA ALA A 438 4.30 18.39 10.68
C ALA A 438 4.38 17.08 11.48
N GLU A 439 3.31 16.31 11.53
CA GLU A 439 3.21 15.00 12.20
C GLU A 439 3.96 13.93 11.41
N TYR A 440 3.62 13.74 10.13
CA TYR A 440 4.12 12.63 9.33
C TYR A 440 5.37 12.94 8.50
N ASP A 441 5.56 14.16 8.00
CA ASP A 441 6.74 14.52 7.18
C ASP A 441 7.96 14.88 8.06
N ALA A 442 7.75 15.19 9.35
CA ALA A 442 8.86 15.37 10.30
C ALA A 442 9.50 14.04 10.71
N ASP A 443 8.70 12.99 10.89
CA ASP A 443 9.17 11.64 11.26
C ASP A 443 9.73 10.88 10.05
N VAL A 444 9.20 11.10 8.84
CA VAL A 444 9.79 10.56 7.59
C VAL A 444 11.19 11.13 7.35
N ARG A 445 11.52 12.33 7.83
CA ARG A 445 12.90 12.83 7.82
C ARG A 445 13.85 12.00 8.69
N GLU A 446 13.35 11.38 9.76
CA GLU A 446 14.15 10.52 10.64
C GLU A 446 14.32 9.11 10.07
N PHE A 447 13.38 8.63 9.25
CA PHE A 447 13.40 7.30 8.62
C PHE A 447 13.97 7.28 7.19
N ALA A 448 13.74 8.32 6.37
CA ALA A 448 14.25 8.45 5.00
C ALA A 448 15.70 8.97 4.94
N LEU A 449 16.19 9.53 6.04
CA LEU A 449 17.62 9.51 6.29
C LEU A 449 17.97 8.08 6.70
N GLY A 450 18.44 7.30 5.71
CA GLY A 450 19.47 6.31 6.02
C GLY A 450 20.59 6.94 6.87
N PRO A 451 21.55 6.16 7.38
CA PRO A 451 22.54 6.65 8.35
C PRO A 451 23.05 8.04 7.98
N PRO A 452 23.19 8.96 8.95
CA PRO A 452 23.38 10.39 8.70
C PRO A 452 24.39 10.61 7.57
N ARG A 453 23.94 11.23 6.48
CA ARG A 453 24.78 11.45 5.30
C ARG A 453 25.94 12.36 5.70
N ILE A 454 27.14 11.93 5.39
CA ILE A 454 28.38 12.66 5.65
C ILE A 454 28.74 13.44 4.38
N ASP A 455 29.31 14.64 4.55
CA ASP A 455 29.84 15.43 3.43
C ASP A 455 30.71 14.55 2.50
N GLY A 456 30.36 14.50 1.22
CA GLY A 456 31.02 13.66 0.22
C GLY A 456 30.40 12.27 0.00
N ASP A 457 29.28 11.93 0.65
CA ASP A 457 28.58 10.67 0.36
C ASP A 457 28.04 10.62 -1.08
N PRO A 458 28.20 9.50 -1.80
CA PRO A 458 27.70 9.36 -3.16
C PRO A 458 26.16 9.28 -3.17
N ILE A 459 25.53 10.09 -4.01
CA ILE A 459 24.07 10.09 -4.23
C ILE A 459 23.73 9.28 -5.48
N GLY A 460 24.49 9.46 -6.57
CA GLY A 460 24.24 8.76 -7.81
C GLY A 460 25.18 9.15 -8.93
N VAL A 461 25.23 8.31 -9.97
CA VAL A 461 26.00 8.57 -11.19
C VAL A 461 25.10 8.31 -12.39
N GLY A 462 24.99 9.28 -13.29
CA GLY A 462 24.09 9.13 -14.44
C GLY A 462 24.05 10.36 -15.33
N LYS A 463 23.07 10.41 -16.23
CA LYS A 463 22.89 11.56 -17.11
C LYS A 463 22.37 12.77 -16.33
N ALA A 464 22.77 13.96 -16.74
CA ALA A 464 22.19 15.22 -16.33
C ALA A 464 21.20 15.76 -17.38
N ALA A 465 20.09 16.31 -16.90
CA ALA A 465 19.21 17.19 -17.67
C ALA A 465 19.55 18.66 -17.41
N TYR A 466 18.97 19.56 -18.21
CA TYR A 466 19.11 20.99 -17.98
C TYR A 466 17.84 21.78 -18.30
N TYR A 467 17.59 22.82 -17.50
CA TYR A 467 16.58 23.82 -17.80
C TYR A 467 17.00 24.66 -19.00
N SER A 468 16.02 25.02 -19.86
CA SER A 468 16.23 25.96 -20.96
C SER A 468 16.97 27.22 -20.49
N ALA A 469 17.83 27.78 -21.35
CA ALA A 469 18.59 29.00 -21.05
C ALA A 469 17.70 30.23 -20.74
N SER A 470 16.38 30.15 -21.02
CA SER A 470 15.38 31.15 -20.61
C SER A 470 15.12 31.19 -19.11
N TYR A 471 15.48 30.15 -18.35
CA TYR A 471 15.40 30.13 -16.88
C TYR A 471 16.70 30.71 -16.31
N ASP A 472 16.83 32.02 -16.44
CA ASP A 472 18.02 32.76 -16.04
C ASP A 472 18.21 32.82 -14.52
N ARG A 473 19.38 33.30 -14.08
CA ARG A 473 19.72 33.41 -12.66
C ARG A 473 18.65 34.16 -11.85
N ALA A 474 18.09 35.23 -12.41
CA ALA A 474 17.07 36.03 -11.76
C ALA A 474 15.74 35.27 -11.59
N TRP A 475 15.43 34.34 -12.49
CA TRP A 475 14.30 33.43 -12.32
C TRP A 475 14.49 32.54 -11.10
N TRP A 476 15.62 31.85 -10.98
CA TRP A 476 15.92 30.96 -9.85
C TRP A 476 15.90 31.72 -8.52
N GLU A 477 16.60 32.86 -8.45
CA GLU A 477 16.67 33.68 -7.24
C GLU A 477 15.31 34.28 -6.83
N ARG A 478 14.36 34.45 -7.77
CA ARG A 478 12.99 34.89 -7.49
C ARG A 478 12.06 33.73 -7.11
N THR A 479 12.35 32.52 -7.56
CA THR A 479 11.58 31.31 -7.29
C THR A 479 11.88 30.76 -5.89
N MET A 480 13.14 30.77 -5.46
CA MET A 480 13.53 30.26 -4.14
C MET A 480 12.79 30.89 -2.95
N PRO A 481 12.58 32.23 -2.86
CA PRO A 481 11.76 32.83 -1.80
C PRO A 481 10.31 32.34 -1.80
N LYS A 482 9.75 31.98 -2.96
CA LYS A 482 8.38 31.45 -3.04
C LYS A 482 8.31 30.05 -2.43
N HIS A 483 9.26 29.18 -2.77
CA HIS A 483 9.36 27.85 -2.14
C HIS A 483 9.57 27.95 -0.63
N ALA A 484 10.39 28.90 -0.18
CA ALA A 484 10.54 29.16 1.25
C ALA A 484 9.23 29.62 1.91
N GLY A 485 8.46 30.50 1.24
CA GLY A 485 7.12 30.91 1.68
C GLY A 485 6.11 29.76 1.72
N TRP A 486 6.34 28.69 0.95
CA TRP A 486 5.54 27.46 0.93
C TRP A 486 6.08 26.38 1.88
N GLY A 487 7.04 26.69 2.77
CA GLY A 487 7.65 25.72 3.67
C GLY A 487 8.57 24.70 3.00
N ASN A 488 8.90 24.88 1.71
CA ASN A 488 9.65 23.93 0.88
C ASN A 488 11.14 24.28 0.74
N ALA A 489 11.71 24.97 1.73
CA ALA A 489 13.14 25.32 1.78
C ALA A 489 13.71 25.03 3.18
N ILE A 490 15.02 24.77 3.25
CA ILE A 490 15.70 24.64 4.55
C ILE A 490 15.74 25.98 5.31
N PRO A 491 15.80 25.95 6.66
CA PRO A 491 16.07 27.16 7.44
C PRO A 491 17.36 27.84 6.98
N ASP A 492 17.37 29.18 6.98
CA ASP A 492 18.53 30.00 6.61
C ASP A 492 19.12 29.72 5.21
N TRP A 493 18.30 29.23 4.27
CA TRP A 493 18.71 28.99 2.89
C TRP A 493 19.34 30.24 2.25
N LYS A 494 20.28 30.01 1.33
CA LYS A 494 20.99 31.08 0.62
C LYS A 494 20.94 30.85 -0.88
N VAL A 495 20.92 31.94 -1.64
CA VAL A 495 21.17 31.89 -3.09
C VAL A 495 22.57 31.34 -3.36
N ASP A 496 22.74 30.62 -4.46
CA ASP A 496 24.06 30.13 -4.83
C ASP A 496 24.99 31.30 -5.21
N PRO A 497 26.20 31.40 -4.64
CA PRO A 497 27.11 32.52 -4.89
C PRO A 497 27.53 32.63 -6.36
N ASN A 498 27.65 31.49 -7.05
CA ASN A 498 28.06 31.41 -8.45
C ASN A 498 26.86 31.42 -9.41
N GLY A 499 25.63 31.41 -8.89
CA GLY A 499 24.40 31.29 -9.68
C GLY A 499 24.22 29.89 -10.27
N TYR A 500 24.80 28.87 -9.64
CA TYR A 500 24.68 27.47 -10.03
C TYR A 500 23.52 26.82 -9.26
N TYR A 501 22.46 26.54 -10.01
CA TYR A 501 21.24 25.95 -9.46
C TYR A 501 20.98 24.59 -10.05
N CYS A 502 20.46 23.70 -9.21
CA CYS A 502 20.06 22.36 -9.58
C CYS A 502 18.72 22.00 -8.95
N VAL A 503 18.15 20.88 -9.40
CA VAL A 503 17.02 20.22 -8.79
C VAL A 503 17.34 18.73 -8.67
N HIS A 504 16.89 18.16 -7.56
CA HIS A 504 16.90 16.73 -7.31
C HIS A 504 15.64 16.43 -6.50
N PRO A 505 14.85 15.39 -6.86
CA PRO A 505 13.56 15.13 -6.25
C PRO A 505 13.63 14.85 -4.74
N ASP A 506 14.79 14.40 -4.27
CA ASP A 506 15.03 14.05 -2.87
C ASP A 506 15.64 15.18 -2.02
N TYR A 507 15.72 16.41 -2.55
CA TYR A 507 16.30 17.55 -1.85
C TYR A 507 15.37 18.77 -1.83
N LEU A 508 15.46 19.53 -0.75
CA LEU A 508 14.75 20.77 -0.51
C LEU A 508 15.51 21.98 -1.06
N VAL A 509 14.76 23.05 -1.34
CA VAL A 509 15.34 24.31 -1.76
C VAL A 509 16.31 24.84 -0.71
N GLY A 510 17.51 25.22 -1.14
CA GLY A 510 18.60 25.68 -0.28
C GLY A 510 19.60 24.61 0.12
N GLU A 511 19.27 23.32 -0.01
CA GLU A 511 20.26 22.25 0.13
C GLU A 511 21.29 22.30 -1.00
N ARG A 512 22.44 21.66 -0.82
CA ARG A 512 23.54 21.75 -1.77
C ARG A 512 24.03 20.38 -2.18
N LEU A 513 24.45 20.28 -3.44
CA LEU A 513 25.02 19.08 -4.02
C LEU A 513 26.39 19.39 -4.61
N ARG A 514 27.29 18.42 -4.58
CA ARG A 514 28.55 18.45 -5.31
C ARG A 514 28.45 17.60 -6.57
N LEU A 515 28.81 18.20 -7.69
CA LEU A 515 28.74 17.59 -9.01
C LEU A 515 30.14 17.42 -9.60
N VAL A 516 30.44 16.21 -10.07
CA VAL A 516 31.73 15.90 -10.71
C VAL A 516 31.49 15.42 -12.14
N ALA A 517 32.10 16.10 -13.10
CA ALA A 517 32.11 15.69 -14.50
C ALA A 517 33.24 16.36 -15.29
N ASN A 518 33.81 15.68 -16.27
CA ASN A 518 34.85 16.21 -17.18
C ASN A 518 36.00 16.92 -16.45
N ASP A 519 36.55 16.28 -15.41
CA ASP A 519 37.62 16.83 -14.55
C ASP A 519 37.26 18.13 -13.80
N LYS A 520 35.96 18.44 -13.68
CA LYS A 520 35.45 19.59 -12.95
C LYS A 520 34.63 19.14 -11.76
N VAL A 521 34.80 19.86 -10.66
CA VAL A 521 34.01 19.70 -9.42
C VAL A 521 33.34 21.05 -9.15
N LEU A 522 32.02 21.07 -9.24
CA LEU A 522 31.22 22.28 -8.99
C LEU A 522 30.11 21.95 -8.00
N ASP A 523 29.82 22.89 -7.12
CA ASP A 523 28.70 22.78 -6.18
C ASP A 523 27.49 23.53 -6.75
N CYS A 524 26.30 23.05 -6.45
CA CYS A 524 25.04 23.72 -6.79
C CYS A 524 24.12 23.80 -5.59
N THR A 525 23.30 24.85 -5.56
CA THR A 525 22.19 24.95 -4.60
C THR A 525 20.90 24.48 -5.27
N ILE A 526 20.09 23.72 -4.54
CA ILE A 526 18.76 23.32 -4.96
C ILE A 526 17.88 24.56 -5.03
N GLY A 527 17.47 24.94 -6.24
CA GLY A 527 16.79 26.21 -6.50
C GLY A 527 15.30 26.12 -6.81
N ASP A 528 14.79 24.91 -7.04
CA ASP A 528 13.42 24.58 -7.41
C ASP A 528 13.16 23.10 -7.04
N ARG A 529 11.92 22.62 -7.17
CA ARG A 529 11.53 21.23 -6.92
C ARG A 529 11.00 20.55 -8.16
N VAL A 530 11.32 19.27 -8.30
CA VAL A 530 10.62 18.40 -9.24
C VAL A 530 9.20 18.17 -8.69
N ALA A 531 8.19 18.57 -9.46
CA ALA A 531 6.79 18.36 -9.08
C ALA A 531 6.54 16.87 -8.79
N VAL A 532 5.79 16.58 -7.73
CA VAL A 532 5.54 15.21 -7.22
C VAL A 532 5.16 14.21 -8.32
N PRO A 533 4.26 14.54 -9.27
CA PRO A 533 3.88 13.64 -10.38
C PRO A 533 5.03 13.19 -11.29
N HIS A 534 6.15 13.91 -11.27
CA HIS A 534 7.27 13.72 -12.18
C HIS A 534 8.49 13.07 -11.52
N GLN A 535 8.49 12.90 -10.20
CA GLN A 535 9.68 12.47 -9.46
C GLN A 535 10.13 11.05 -9.83
N ALA A 536 9.21 10.07 -9.88
CA ALA A 536 9.56 8.68 -10.24
C ALA A 536 10.13 8.57 -11.67
N GLY A 537 9.48 9.24 -12.64
CA GLY A 537 9.96 9.29 -14.02
C GLY A 537 11.28 10.04 -14.18
N TRP A 538 11.55 10.99 -13.29
CA TRP A 538 12.81 11.73 -13.25
C TRP A 538 13.93 10.87 -12.66
N ARG A 539 13.73 10.22 -11.51
CA ARG A 539 14.72 9.34 -10.84
C ARG A 539 15.21 8.23 -11.75
N ALA A 540 14.35 7.73 -12.64
CA ALA A 540 14.69 6.69 -13.61
C ALA A 540 15.57 7.18 -14.78
N LYS A 541 15.65 8.50 -15.04
CA LYS A 541 16.25 9.05 -16.27
C LYS A 541 17.48 9.92 -16.01
N TRP A 542 17.52 10.61 -14.88
CA TRP A 542 18.51 11.63 -14.60
C TRP A 542 19.07 11.49 -13.18
N ALA A 543 20.36 11.73 -13.05
CA ALA A 543 21.03 11.83 -11.75
C ALA A 543 20.88 13.21 -11.13
N VAL A 544 20.78 14.26 -11.96
CA VAL A 544 20.56 15.65 -11.54
C VAL A 544 20.04 16.46 -12.74
N GLU A 545 19.29 17.52 -12.47
CA GLU A 545 18.89 18.50 -13.48
C GLU A 545 19.35 19.88 -13.01
N MET A 546 19.84 20.69 -13.93
CA MET A 546 20.55 21.92 -13.57
C MET A 546 20.25 23.08 -14.50
N ASN A 547 20.55 24.29 -14.05
CA ASN A 547 20.48 25.45 -14.92
C ASN A 547 21.57 25.41 -16.01
N TRP A 548 21.29 26.06 -17.14
CA TRP A 548 22.18 26.05 -18.29
C TRP A 548 23.62 26.51 -18.00
N PRO A 549 23.87 27.56 -17.18
CA PRO A 549 25.22 27.95 -16.80
C PRO A 549 26.01 26.84 -16.11
N LEU A 550 25.41 26.11 -15.16
CA LEU A 550 26.07 25.00 -14.47
C LEU A 550 26.35 23.83 -15.44
N PHE A 551 25.38 23.48 -16.30
CA PHE A 551 25.54 22.45 -17.32
C PHE A 551 26.73 22.73 -18.24
N LYS A 552 26.86 23.98 -18.71
CA LYS A 552 27.99 24.44 -19.52
C LYS A 552 29.29 24.50 -18.74
N ALA A 553 29.24 24.94 -17.48
CA ALA A 553 30.42 25.03 -16.63
C ALA A 553 31.04 23.66 -16.37
N LEU A 554 30.22 22.60 -16.18
CA LEU A 554 30.65 21.20 -16.10
C LEU A 554 31.10 20.60 -17.46
N GLY A 555 30.99 21.35 -18.55
CA GLY A 555 31.39 20.89 -19.89
C GLY A 555 30.49 19.78 -20.46
N LEU A 556 29.25 19.69 -20.00
CA LEU A 556 28.32 18.62 -20.40
C LEU A 556 27.78 18.84 -21.82
N ASP A 557 27.48 17.75 -22.51
CA ASP A 557 26.84 17.73 -23.83
C ASP A 557 25.65 16.73 -23.86
N LYS A 558 25.16 16.40 -25.06
CA LYS A 558 24.01 15.49 -25.22
C LYS A 558 24.26 14.03 -24.76
N ASN A 559 25.52 13.62 -24.60
CA ASN A 559 25.94 12.28 -24.18
C ASN A 559 26.60 12.32 -22.78
N ASN A 560 26.22 13.30 -21.96
CA ASN A 560 26.85 13.56 -20.68
C ASN A 560 26.65 12.48 -19.61
N GLN A 561 27.52 12.50 -18.61
CA GLN A 561 27.43 11.76 -17.36
C GLN A 561 27.98 12.65 -16.23
N VAL A 562 27.36 12.58 -15.06
CA VAL A 562 27.74 13.33 -13.86
C VAL A 562 27.64 12.44 -12.63
N GLU A 563 28.57 12.62 -11.72
CA GLU A 563 28.52 12.04 -10.37
C GLU A 563 28.00 13.09 -9.40
N VAL A 564 27.09 12.69 -8.52
CA VAL A 564 26.37 13.56 -7.59
C VAL A 564 26.70 13.12 -6.18
N TYR A 565 27.14 14.05 -5.34
CA TYR A 565 27.56 13.82 -3.97
C TYR A 565 26.83 14.76 -3.01
N TYR A 566 26.58 14.27 -1.80
CA TYR A 566 26.00 15.05 -0.72
C TYR A 566 26.99 16.12 -0.28
N LEU A 567 26.50 17.35 -0.07
CA LEU A 567 27.28 18.44 0.48
C LEU A 567 26.58 18.92 1.75
N ASP A 568 27.26 18.82 2.89
CA ASP A 568 26.70 19.35 4.15
C ASP A 568 26.53 20.86 4.04
N ALA A 569 25.38 21.39 4.47
CA ALA A 569 25.03 22.81 4.42
C ALA A 569 26.03 23.70 5.18
N ALA A 570 26.85 23.13 6.07
CA ALA A 570 27.92 23.83 6.79
C ALA A 570 29.25 23.96 6.02
N ALA A 571 29.44 23.29 4.87
CA ALA A 571 30.70 23.31 4.13
C ALA A 571 30.90 24.62 3.34
N PRO A 572 32.05 25.31 3.46
CA PRO A 572 32.31 26.56 2.74
C PRO A 572 32.43 26.32 1.22
N PRO A 573 31.95 27.24 0.36
CA PRO A 573 31.96 27.07 -1.09
C PRO A 573 33.38 27.05 -1.65
N VAL A 574 33.66 26.12 -2.56
CA VAL A 574 34.87 26.17 -3.39
C VAL A 574 34.66 27.25 -4.46
N VAL A 575 35.37 28.37 -4.33
CA VAL A 575 35.31 29.48 -5.30
C VAL A 575 36.07 29.08 -6.56
N ALA A 576 35.36 28.94 -7.68
CA ALA A 576 36.01 28.81 -8.98
C ALA A 576 36.75 30.12 -9.34
N THR A 577 38.04 30.02 -9.66
CA THR A 577 38.82 31.16 -10.18
C THR A 577 38.25 31.63 -11.52
N PRO A 578 38.01 32.95 -11.74
CA PRO A 578 37.45 33.44 -12.98
C PRO A 578 38.45 33.31 -14.14
N GLU A 579 37.97 32.76 -15.26
CA GLU A 579 38.68 32.69 -16.54
C GLU A 579 38.78 34.11 -17.17
N PRO A 580 39.90 34.47 -17.83
CA PRO A 580 40.09 35.83 -18.36
C PRO A 580 39.13 36.15 -19.52
N ALA A 581 38.69 37.41 -19.58
CA ALA A 581 37.69 37.90 -20.53
C ALA A 581 38.07 37.63 -22.00
N PRO A 582 37.11 37.24 -22.87
CA PRO A 582 37.38 36.99 -24.27
C PRO A 582 37.62 38.30 -25.04
N THR A 583 38.71 38.32 -25.80
CA THR A 583 39.07 39.34 -26.79
C THR A 583 38.04 39.44 -27.93
N GLU A 584 37.87 40.66 -28.45
CA GLU A 584 36.96 41.10 -29.53
C GLU A 584 36.56 40.05 -30.58
N ALA A 585 35.25 39.98 -30.84
CA ALA A 585 34.64 39.16 -31.88
C ALA A 585 34.93 39.71 -33.30
N PRO A 586 35.22 38.86 -34.31
CA PRO A 586 35.18 39.28 -35.70
C PRO A 586 33.73 39.31 -36.23
N ALA A 587 33.46 40.25 -37.14
CA ALA A 587 32.14 40.63 -37.65
C ALA A 587 31.32 39.51 -38.34
N GLU A 588 30.00 39.60 -38.22
CA GLU A 588 29.00 38.70 -38.81
C GLU A 588 29.01 38.67 -40.35
N PRO A 589 28.80 37.50 -40.99
CA PRO A 589 28.36 37.43 -42.39
C PRO A 589 26.83 37.58 -42.49
N THR A 590 26.41 38.50 -43.35
CA THR A 590 25.03 38.82 -43.74
C THR A 590 24.23 37.63 -44.29
N ALA A 591 22.96 37.51 -43.87
CA ALA A 591 21.99 36.53 -44.35
C ALA A 591 21.46 36.85 -45.77
N PRO A 592 21.16 35.84 -46.62
CA PRO A 592 20.48 36.06 -47.90
C PRO A 592 18.96 36.21 -47.72
N ALA A 593 18.37 37.15 -48.47
CA ALA A 593 16.97 37.55 -48.42
C ALA A 593 16.01 36.52 -49.06
N ILE A 594 14.80 36.43 -48.49
CA ILE A 594 13.66 35.65 -49.01
C ILE A 594 12.91 36.50 -50.06
N PRO A 595 12.60 35.97 -51.27
CA PRO A 595 11.84 36.70 -52.28
C PRO A 595 10.33 36.54 -52.09
N THR A 596 9.57 37.64 -52.24
CA THR A 596 8.11 37.64 -52.38
C THR A 596 7.69 37.53 -53.85
N PRO A 597 6.54 36.87 -54.16
CA PRO A 597 6.12 36.57 -55.52
C PRO A 597 5.37 37.75 -56.17
N VAL A 598 5.47 37.84 -57.51
CA VAL A 598 4.65 38.71 -58.35
C VAL A 598 3.90 37.85 -59.36
N GLY A 599 2.57 37.92 -59.36
CA GLY A 599 1.69 37.28 -60.34
C GLY A 599 0.48 36.60 -59.71
#